data_AF-A0A534PKH8-F1
#
_entry.id   AF-A0A534PKH8-F1
#
_cell.length_a   1.000
_cell.length_b   1.000
_cell.length_c   1.000
_cell.angle_alpha   90.00
_cell.angle_beta   90.00
_cell.angle_gamma   90.00
#
_symmetry.space_group_name_H-M   'P 1'
#
loop_
_entity.id
_entity.type
_entity.pdbx_description
1 polymer ?
#
loop_
_entity_poly.entity_id
_entity_poly.type
_entity_poly.pdbx_seq_one_letter_code
_entity_poly.pdbx_strand_id
1 'polypeptide(L)' 'MPQLRPGIPGRHRDGSHCIGGIVSYPLDKLSGEVAYIAYHFHWGMDDILEMEHQERHMWIKEISAINKRINESSKQR' A
#
# COMPACT_ATOMS: atom_id res chain seq x y z
N MET A 1 -8.73 -7.73 19.48
CA MET A 1 -8.31 -6.56 18.69
C MET A 1 -6.96 -6.88 18.06
N PRO A 2 -6.87 -7.16 16.75
CA PRO A 2 -5.60 -7.42 16.08
C PRO A 2 -4.78 -6.12 16.03
N GLN A 3 -3.50 -6.23 16.32
CA GLN A 3 -2.64 -5.09 16.61
C GLN A 3 -2.11 -4.53 15.29
N LEU A 4 -2.47 -3.29 14.98
CA LEU A 4 -1.94 -2.58 13.82
C LEU A 4 -0.42 -2.49 13.98
N ARG A 5 0.32 -2.93 12.96
CA ARG A 5 1.77 -2.88 13.01
C ARG A 5 2.20 -1.41 12.95
N PRO A 6 3.17 -0.96 13.77
CA PRO A 6 3.76 0.36 13.59
C PRO A 6 4.24 0.50 12.15
N GLY A 7 3.85 1.59 11.49
CA GLY A 7 4.25 1.92 10.13
C GLY A 7 5.76 1.83 9.97
N ILE A 8 6.22 1.38 8.79
CA ILE A 8 7.66 1.35 8.48
C ILE A 8 8.19 2.79 8.63
N PRO A 9 9.27 3.05 9.39
CA PRO A 9 9.86 4.38 9.46
C PRO A 9 10.62 4.65 8.15
N GLY A 10 9.88 5.07 7.14
CA GLY A 10 10.38 5.42 5.81
C GLY A 10 10.63 6.92 5.74
N ARG A 11 11.90 7.31 5.92
CA ARG A 11 12.53 8.57 5.48
C ARG A 11 11.59 9.78 5.35
N HIS A 12 11.57 10.59 6.40
CA HIS A 12 11.22 12.01 6.32
C HIS A 12 11.98 12.65 5.15
N ARG A 13 11.28 12.87 4.03
CA ARG A 13 11.80 13.62 2.89
C ARG A 13 11.58 15.09 3.22
N ASP A 14 12.67 15.75 3.62
CA ASP A 14 12.76 17.20 3.71
C ASP A 14 12.36 17.84 2.37
N GLY A 15 11.68 18.98 2.46
CA GLY A 15 10.79 19.51 1.45
C GLY A 15 11.47 20.02 0.18
N SER A 16 10.74 19.92 -0.92
CA SER A 16 10.82 20.85 -2.05
C SER A 16 9.53 20.78 -2.86
N HIS A 17 8.71 21.81 -2.71
CA HIS A 17 7.56 22.07 -3.56
C HIS A 17 8.01 22.32 -5.00
N CYS A 18 7.58 21.47 -5.93
CA CYS A 18 7.36 21.85 -7.32
C CYS A 18 5.92 21.45 -7.69
N ILE A 19 5.09 22.45 -7.91
CA ILE A 19 3.67 22.35 -8.28
C ILE A 19 3.58 21.75 -9.69
N GLY A 20 2.88 20.63 -9.83
CA GLY A 20 2.68 19.98 -11.13
C GLY A 20 1.46 19.07 -11.14
N GLY A 21 0.29 19.66 -11.42
CA GLY A 21 -0.95 18.97 -11.78
C GLY A 21 -1.55 18.10 -10.67
N ILE A 22 -2.76 18.44 -10.22
CA ILE A 22 -3.59 17.47 -9.48
C ILE A 22 -3.84 16.33 -10.46
N VAL A 23 -3.02 15.27 -10.38
CA VAL A 23 -3.31 13.99 -11.00
C VAL A 23 -4.53 13.49 -10.25
N SER A 24 -5.72 13.89 -10.72
CA SER A 24 -6.99 13.35 -10.25
C SER A 24 -7.01 11.88 -10.65
N TYR A 25 -6.37 11.07 -9.81
CA TYR A 25 -6.48 9.63 -9.89
C TYR A 25 -7.94 9.28 -9.62
N PRO A 26 -8.51 8.29 -10.33
CA PRO A 26 -9.87 7.86 -10.03
C PRO A 26 -9.93 7.45 -8.56
N LEU A 27 -10.68 8.21 -7.75
CA LEU A 27 -10.79 7.99 -6.30
C LEU A 27 -11.23 6.56 -6.00
N ASP A 28 -12.04 5.98 -6.88
CA ASP A 28 -12.51 4.60 -6.82
C ASP A 28 -11.34 3.59 -6.84
N LYS A 29 -10.35 3.78 -7.74
CA LYS A 29 -9.15 2.94 -7.80
C LYS A 29 -8.24 3.16 -6.58
N LEU A 30 -8.04 4.41 -6.17
CA LEU A 30 -7.20 4.73 -5.01
C LEU A 30 -7.75 4.09 -3.74
N SER A 31 -9.06 4.18 -3.54
CA SER A 31 -9.75 3.61 -2.37
C SER A 31 -9.57 2.09 -2.33
N GLY A 32 -9.69 1.42 -3.48
CA GLY A 32 -9.47 -0.02 -3.59
C GLY A 32 -8.02 -0.44 -3.29
N GLU A 33 -7.04 0.30 -3.79
CA GLU A 33 -5.61 0.07 -3.51
C GLU A 33 -5.28 0.24 -2.03
N VAL A 34 -5.77 1.33 -1.42
CA VAL A 34 -5.58 1.61 0.01
C VAL A 34 -6.25 0.52 0.86
N ALA A 35 -7.49 0.14 0.54
CA ALA A 35 -8.20 -0.93 1.24
C ALA A 35 -7.48 -2.27 1.12
N TYR A 36 -6.91 -2.59 -0.05
CA TYR A 36 -6.16 -3.82 -0.26
C TYR A 36 -4.89 -3.88 0.60
N ILE A 37 -4.12 -2.79 0.62
CA ILE A 37 -2.90 -2.70 1.44
C ILE A 37 -3.25 -2.72 2.93
N ALA A 38 -4.23 -1.93 3.36
CA ALA A 38 -4.70 -1.89 4.75
C ALA A 38 -5.22 -3.25 5.22
N TYR A 39 -5.91 -3.99 4.36
CA TYR A 39 -6.40 -5.34 4.68
C TYR A 39 -5.24 -6.33 4.90
N HIS A 40 -4.18 -6.27 4.11
CA HIS A 40 -3.08 -7.23 4.18
C HIS A 40 -1.98 -6.87 5.18
N PHE A 41 -1.62 -5.60 5.31
CA PHE A 41 -0.54 -5.14 6.19
C PHE A 41 -1.03 -4.49 7.49
N HIS A 42 -2.31 -4.11 7.55
CA HIS A 42 -2.90 -3.41 8.69
C HIS A 42 -2.18 -2.08 9.01
N TRP A 43 -1.71 -1.38 7.97
CA TRP A 43 -1.22 -0.01 8.09
C TRP A 43 -2.38 0.98 8.21
N GLY A 44 -2.08 2.14 8.80
CA GLY A 44 -3.03 3.26 8.85
C GLY A 44 -3.36 3.73 7.45
N MET A 45 -4.62 4.11 7.22
CA MET A 45 -5.02 4.69 5.94
C MET A 45 -4.22 5.96 5.63
N ASP A 46 -3.92 6.76 6.65
CA ASP A 46 -3.11 7.97 6.54
C ASP A 46 -1.71 7.66 6.00
N ASP A 47 -1.02 6.68 6.60
CA ASP A 47 0.30 6.24 6.15
C ASP A 47 0.30 5.80 4.68
N ILE A 48 -0.75 5.10 4.22
CA ILE A 48 -0.87 4.60 2.84
C ILE A 48 -1.20 5.74 1.86
N LEU A 49 -1.97 6.72 2.31
CA LEU A 49 -2.31 7.91 1.52
C LEU A 49 -1.08 8.81 1.33
N GLU A 50 -0.19 8.88 2.33
CA GLU A 50 1.10 9.59 2.25
C GLU A 50 2.11 8.91 1.32
N MET A 51 1.93 7.64 0.96
CA MET A 51 2.83 6.93 0.05
C MET A 51 2.75 7.45 -1.38
N GLU A 52 3.90 7.48 -2.05
CA GLU A 52 3.97 7.75 -3.48
C GLU A 52 3.22 6.68 -4.27
N HIS A 53 2.63 7.09 -5.41
CA HIS A 53 1.86 6.19 -6.27
C HIS A 53 2.65 4.95 -6.70
N GLN A 54 3.95 5.12 -6.97
CA GLN A 54 4.85 4.02 -7.33
C GLN A 54 5.06 3.04 -6.17
N GLU A 55 5.12 3.54 -4.93
CA GLU A 55 5.31 2.70 -3.75
C GLU A 55 4.08 1.83 -3.50
N ARG A 56 2.87 2.41 -3.59
CA ARG A 56 1.62 1.62 -3.48
C ARG A 56 1.57 0.48 -4.50
N HIS A 57 1.93 0.75 -5.75
CA HIS A 57 1.98 -0.28 -6.79
C HIS A 57 3.01 -1.37 -6.53
N MET A 58 4.18 -1.02 -5.98
CA MET A 58 5.18 -2.01 -5.59
C MET A 58 4.64 -2.95 -4.51
N TRP A 59 3.98 -2.41 -3.48
CA TRP A 59 3.40 -3.23 -2.41
C TRP A 59 2.26 -4.12 -2.88
N ILE A 60 1.37 -3.62 -3.76
CA ILE A 60 0.30 -4.45 -4.34
C ILE A 60 0.88 -5.66 -5.10
N LYS A 61 1.96 -5.46 -5.86
CA LYS A 61 2.66 -6.56 -6.56
C LYS A 61 3.24 -7.56 -5.57
N GLU A 62 3.87 -7.07 -4.50
CA GLU A 62 4.48 -7.91 -3.47
C GLU A 62 3.43 -8.77 -2.74
N ILE A 63 2.31 -8.16 -2.32
CA ILE A 63 1.17 -8.87 -1.70
C ILE A 63 0.66 -9.96 -2.65
N SER A 64 0.47 -9.64 -3.92
CA SER A 64 0.00 -10.59 -4.93
C SER A 64 0.95 -11.77 -5.10
N ALA A 65 2.27 -11.52 -5.09
CA ALA A 65 3.29 -12.56 -5.18
C ALA A 65 3.29 -13.49 -3.96
N ILE A 66 3.20 -12.91 -2.75
CA ILE A 66 3.11 -13.66 -1.49
C ILE A 66 1.84 -14.52 -1.46
N ASN A 67 0.68 -13.91 -1.75
CA ASN A 67 -0.61 -14.62 -1.77
C ASN A 67 -0.59 -15.76 -2.79
N LYS A 68 -0.02 -15.56 -3.98
CA LYS A 68 0.15 -16.62 -4.97
C LYS A 68 0.96 -17.77 -4.40
N ARG A 69 2.13 -17.50 -3.81
CA ARG A 69 2.99 -18.54 -3.21
C ARG A 69 2.28 -19.32 -2.09
N ILE A 70 1.58 -18.61 -1.19
CA ILE A 70 0.83 -19.24 -0.09
C ILE A 70 -0.29 -20.11 -0.66
N ASN A 71 -1.07 -19.60 -1.62
CA ASN A 71 -2.17 -20.34 -2.23
C ASN A 71 -1.68 -21.61 -2.94
N GLU A 72 -0.60 -21.53 -3.72
CA GLU A 72 0.00 -22.72 -4.35
C GLU A 72 0.42 -23.76 -3.30
N SER A 73 1.07 -23.35 -2.21
CA SER A 73 1.46 -24.26 -1.13
C SER A 73 0.27 -24.87 -0.36
N SER A 74 -0.83 -24.13 -0.22
CA SER A 74 -2.05 -24.62 0.44
C SER A 74 -2.83 -25.59 -0.44
N LYS A 75 -2.78 -25.41 -1.76
CA LYS A 75 -3.49 -26.24 -2.74
C LYS A 75 -2.86 -27.62 -2.94
N GLN A 76 -1.62 -27.81 -2.47
CA GLN A 76 -0.88 -29.07 -2.53
C GLN A 76 -1.13 -29.99 -1.31
N ARG A 77 -1.96 -29.55 -0.34
CA ARG A 77 -2.38 -30.32 0.85
C ARG A 77 -3.82 -30.81 0.70
#